data_AF-A0A1V4JZG5-F1
#
_entry.id   AF-A0A1V4JZG5-F1
#
_cell.length_a   1.000
_cell.length_b   1.000
_cell.length_c   1.000
_cell.angle_alpha   90.00
_cell.angle_beta   90.00
_cell.angle_gamma   90.00
#
_symmetry.space_group_name_H-M   'P 1'
#
loop_
_entity.id
_entity.type
_entity.pdbx_description
1 polymer ?
#
loop_
_entity_poly.entity_id
_entity_poly.type
_entity_poly.pdbx_seq_one_letter_code
_entity_poly.pdbx_strand_id
1 'polypeptide(L)'
;MDYSRIIERLLKLAVPNHFIWLIFFYWFFHSCLNVVAEVMQFGDREFYRDWWNSESVTYFWQNWNIPVHKWCLRHFYKPMLKRGVSKWTAQTAVFLASAFFHESRTPALVFEHVNNTDFKQLYQTLSDFDIRFYMYEILKALDYCHSMGVMHRDVKPHNVMIDHEHRKLRLIDWGLAEFYHPGQEYNVRVASRYFKGPELLVDYQMYDYSLDMWSLGCMLASMIFRKEPFFHGHDNYDQLVRIAKVLGTEDLYDYIDKYNIELDPRFNDILGRHSRKRWERFVHSENQHLVSTEALDFLDKLLRYDHQTRLTARDAMEHPYFYPIAKDPARLSTAAALSAASTPVSSSSMLAGITSMAASQPLGTLAASPVISSPNALGSPVPAAAQP
;
A
#
# COMPACT_ATOMS: atom_id res chain seq x y z
N MET A 1 -36.38 -48.70 -11.03
CA MET A 1 -36.29 -47.38 -11.70
C MET A 1 -35.00 -47.35 -12.51
N ASP A 2 -34.93 -46.57 -13.59
CA ASP A 2 -33.70 -46.42 -14.38
C ASP A 2 -32.77 -45.40 -13.71
N TYR A 3 -31.96 -45.88 -12.77
CA TYR A 3 -31.05 -45.04 -11.99
C TYR A 3 -29.95 -44.39 -12.86
N SER A 4 -29.57 -45.02 -13.97
CA SER A 4 -28.57 -44.47 -14.89
C SER A 4 -29.05 -43.15 -15.50
N ARG A 5 -30.26 -43.14 -16.07
CA ARG A 5 -30.88 -41.92 -16.60
C ARG A 5 -31.19 -40.86 -15.54
N ILE A 6 -31.44 -41.26 -14.29
CA ILE A 6 -31.66 -40.31 -13.18
C ILE A 6 -30.33 -39.62 -12.82
N ILE A 7 -29.24 -40.38 -12.67
CA ILE A 7 -27.90 -39.83 -12.39
C ILE A 7 -27.40 -38.98 -13.56
N GLU A 8 -27.60 -39.40 -14.80
CA GLU A 8 -27.27 -38.63 -16.01
C GLU A 8 -27.95 -37.25 -16.00
N ARG A 9 -29.25 -37.20 -15.67
CA ARG A 9 -30.03 -35.95 -15.55
C ARG A 9 -29.58 -35.09 -14.38
N LEU A 10 -29.28 -35.69 -13.23
CA LEU A 10 -28.77 -34.97 -12.05
C LEU A 10 -27.40 -34.34 -12.34
N LEU A 11 -26.47 -35.05 -12.99
CA LEU A 11 -25.17 -34.50 -13.37
C LEU A 11 -25.30 -33.39 -14.42
N LYS A 12 -26.19 -33.55 -15.41
CA LYS A 12 -26.51 -32.52 -16.41
C LYS A 12 -27.16 -31.26 -15.83
N LEU A 13 -27.77 -31.33 -14.65
CA LEU A 13 -28.29 -30.17 -13.91
C LEU A 13 -27.26 -29.62 -12.91
N ALA A 14 -26.45 -30.48 -12.28
CA ALA A 14 -25.47 -30.09 -11.28
C ALA A 14 -24.33 -29.27 -11.87
N VAL A 15 -23.79 -29.64 -13.03
CA VAL A 15 -22.64 -28.93 -13.63
C VAL A 15 -23.01 -27.47 -14.01
N PRO A 16 -24.12 -27.19 -14.72
CA PRO A 16 -24.56 -25.82 -14.95
C PRO A 16 -24.82 -25.03 -13.67
N ASN A 17 -25.47 -25.62 -12.66
CA ASN A 17 -25.73 -24.93 -11.39
C ASN A 17 -24.44 -24.56 -10.65
N HIS A 18 -23.44 -25.44 -10.59
CA HIS A 18 -22.14 -25.10 -9.98
C HIS A 18 -21.40 -24.04 -10.80
N PHE A 19 -21.49 -24.06 -12.13
CA PHE A 19 -20.88 -23.05 -12.99
C PHE A 19 -21.54 -21.68 -12.81
N ILE A 20 -22.88 -21.62 -12.76
CA ILE A 20 -23.65 -20.40 -12.46
C ILE A 20 -23.31 -19.89 -11.05
N TRP A 21 -23.23 -20.76 -10.05
CA TRP A 21 -22.89 -20.39 -8.68
C TRP A 21 -21.46 -19.85 -8.57
N LEU A 22 -20.48 -20.47 -9.23
CA LEU A 22 -19.10 -19.96 -9.27
C LEU A 22 -18.98 -18.63 -10.02
N ILE A 23 -19.71 -18.45 -11.14
CA ILE A 23 -19.79 -17.17 -11.85
C ILE A 23 -20.38 -16.09 -10.95
N PHE A 24 -21.49 -16.38 -10.26
CA PHE A 24 -22.10 -15.43 -9.32
C PHE A 24 -21.16 -15.11 -8.16
N PHE A 25 -20.50 -16.11 -7.57
CA PHE A 25 -19.59 -15.91 -6.44
C PHE A 25 -18.38 -15.07 -6.83
N TYR A 26 -17.77 -15.34 -8.00
CA TYR A 26 -16.68 -14.54 -8.54
C TYR A 26 -17.13 -13.11 -8.89
N TRP A 27 -18.22 -12.97 -9.64
CA TRP A 27 -18.77 -11.67 -10.02
C TRP A 27 -19.17 -10.82 -8.80
N PHE A 28 -19.76 -11.42 -7.77
CA PHE A 28 -20.16 -10.68 -6.58
C PHE A 28 -18.96 -10.40 -5.66
N PHE A 29 -18.24 -11.41 -5.17
CA PHE A 29 -17.17 -11.18 -4.18
C PHE A 29 -15.88 -10.64 -4.78
N HIS A 30 -15.50 -11.03 -6.01
CA HIS A 30 -14.22 -10.64 -6.61
C HIS A 30 -14.33 -9.45 -7.57
N SER A 31 -15.52 -9.15 -8.12
CA SER A 31 -15.75 -7.94 -8.93
C SER A 31 -16.59 -6.90 -8.19
N CYS A 32 -17.81 -7.23 -7.75
CA CYS A 32 -18.73 -6.25 -7.15
C CYS A 32 -18.22 -5.73 -5.81
N LEU A 33 -17.84 -6.60 -4.87
CA LEU A 33 -17.37 -6.18 -3.54
C LEU A 33 -15.95 -5.60 -3.54
N ASN A 34 -15.14 -5.83 -4.58
CA ASN A 34 -13.88 -5.11 -4.77
C ASN A 34 -14.11 -3.73 -5.40
N VAL A 35 -15.01 -3.60 -6.38
CA VAL A 35 -15.44 -2.27 -6.87
C VAL A 35 -16.06 -1.45 -5.73
N VAL A 36 -16.83 -2.09 -4.83
CA VAL A 36 -17.25 -1.49 -3.55
C VAL A 36 -16.28 -1.82 -2.40
N ALA A 37 -15.00 -1.99 -2.72
CA ALA A 37 -13.79 -1.70 -1.91
C ALA A 37 -12.92 -0.58 -2.56
N GLU A 38 -13.34 -0.02 -3.71
CA GLU A 38 -12.78 1.16 -4.41
C GLU A 38 -13.75 2.40 -4.47
N VAL A 39 -14.72 2.58 -3.53
CA VAL A 39 -15.75 3.67 -3.49
C VAL A 39 -15.91 4.57 -2.21
N MET A 40 -16.31 4.15 -0.98
CA MET A 40 -16.50 4.97 0.26
C MET A 40 -15.24 5.60 0.98
N GLN A 41 -14.61 5.00 2.02
CA GLN A 41 -13.13 5.06 2.29
C GLN A 41 -12.68 4.02 3.36
N PHE A 42 -11.83 2.98 3.08
CA PHE A 42 -11.45 1.91 4.07
C PHE A 42 -10.25 0.98 3.72
N GLY A 43 -9.38 0.64 4.71
CA GLY A 43 -8.42 -0.49 4.60
C GLY A 43 -7.30 -0.54 5.67
N ASP A 44 -7.23 -1.62 6.46
CA ASP A 44 -6.15 -2.01 7.38
C ASP A 44 -5.90 -3.53 7.22
N ARG A 45 -4.66 -3.99 7.33
CA ARG A 45 -4.22 -5.36 6.98
C ARG A 45 -3.78 -6.23 8.16
N GLU A 46 -3.60 -5.70 9.37
CA GLU A 46 -3.45 -6.53 10.58
C GLU A 46 -4.75 -7.30 10.90
N PHE A 47 -5.90 -6.78 10.48
CA PHE A 47 -7.25 -7.37 10.59
C PHE A 47 -7.34 -8.83 10.10
N TYR A 48 -6.43 -9.26 9.23
CA TYR A 48 -6.50 -10.49 8.44
C TYR A 48 -5.60 -11.64 8.92
N ARG A 49 -4.76 -11.45 9.96
CA ARG A 49 -3.76 -12.45 10.42
C ARG A 49 -4.33 -13.80 10.86
N ASP A 50 -5.39 -13.80 11.67
CA ASP A 50 -6.03 -15.03 12.19
C ASP A 50 -6.78 -15.81 11.09
N TRP A 51 -7.21 -15.11 10.04
CA TRP A 51 -7.88 -15.71 8.88
C TRP A 51 -6.88 -16.39 7.94
N TRP A 52 -5.83 -15.67 7.51
CA TRP A 52 -4.97 -16.11 6.40
C TRP A 52 -4.16 -17.38 6.70
N ASN A 53 -3.94 -17.69 7.99
CA ASN A 53 -3.21 -18.87 8.45
C ASN A 53 -4.14 -20.05 8.85
N SER A 54 -5.37 -20.09 8.32
CA SER A 54 -6.35 -21.13 8.66
C SER A 54 -6.02 -22.49 8.04
N GLU A 55 -5.46 -23.41 8.82
CA GLU A 55 -5.11 -24.78 8.40
C GLU A 55 -6.31 -25.65 7.97
N SER A 56 -7.55 -25.24 8.26
CA SER A 56 -8.75 -25.94 7.80
C SER A 56 -9.91 -25.00 7.49
N VAL A 57 -10.78 -25.42 6.56
CA VAL A 57 -12.00 -24.70 6.17
C VAL A 57 -12.93 -24.45 7.38
N THR A 58 -12.97 -25.38 8.33
CA THR A 58 -13.79 -25.22 9.55
C THR A 58 -13.25 -24.13 10.48
N TYR A 59 -11.92 -24.03 10.61
CA TYR A 59 -11.25 -22.99 11.39
C TYR A 59 -11.37 -21.62 10.70
N PHE A 60 -11.19 -21.58 9.38
CA PHE A 60 -11.43 -20.40 8.53
C PHE A 60 -12.81 -19.78 8.77
N TRP A 61 -13.89 -20.58 8.73
CA TRP A 61 -15.25 -20.05 8.93
C TRP A 61 -15.55 -19.62 10.37
N GLN A 62 -14.78 -20.10 11.35
CA GLN A 62 -14.89 -19.63 12.74
C GLN A 62 -14.14 -18.30 12.95
N ASN A 63 -13.00 -18.12 12.29
CA ASN A 63 -12.07 -17.02 12.59
C ASN A 63 -12.11 -15.85 11.59
N TRP A 64 -12.59 -16.04 10.35
CA TRP A 64 -12.80 -14.97 9.35
C TRP A 64 -13.48 -13.72 9.94
N ASN A 65 -14.44 -13.93 10.85
CA ASN A 65 -15.37 -12.89 11.29
C ASN A 65 -15.20 -12.48 12.76
N ILE A 66 -14.03 -12.68 13.36
CA ILE A 66 -13.79 -12.46 14.80
C ILE A 66 -14.31 -11.09 15.32
N PRO A 67 -14.09 -9.94 14.66
CA PRO A 67 -14.54 -8.64 15.17
C PRO A 67 -16.07 -8.48 15.17
N VAL A 68 -16.75 -8.80 14.06
CA VAL A 68 -18.21 -8.71 13.96
C VAL A 68 -18.86 -9.77 14.86
N HIS A 69 -18.28 -10.98 14.96
CA HIS A 69 -18.74 -12.01 15.89
C HIS A 69 -18.64 -11.51 17.34
N LYS A 70 -17.48 -10.99 17.78
CA LYS A 70 -17.30 -10.42 19.13
C LYS A 70 -18.27 -9.25 19.39
N TRP A 71 -18.50 -8.40 18.39
CA TRP A 71 -19.43 -7.26 18.50
C TRP A 71 -20.91 -7.69 18.58
N CYS A 72 -21.38 -8.56 17.69
CA CYS A 72 -22.73 -9.14 17.75
C CYS A 72 -22.95 -9.95 19.04
N LEU A 73 -21.95 -10.69 19.49
CA LEU A 73 -22.02 -11.46 20.73
C LEU A 73 -22.08 -10.55 21.98
N ARG A 74 -21.43 -9.38 21.95
CA ARG A 74 -21.48 -8.37 23.02
C ARG A 74 -22.80 -7.58 23.02
N HIS A 75 -23.29 -7.13 21.86
CA HIS A 75 -24.39 -6.15 21.77
C HIS A 75 -25.76 -6.73 21.40
N PHE A 76 -25.82 -7.93 20.82
CA PHE A 76 -27.08 -8.59 20.42
C PHE A 76 -27.28 -9.88 21.22
N TYR A 77 -26.35 -10.84 21.13
CA TYR A 77 -26.52 -12.16 21.75
C TYR A 77 -26.67 -12.09 23.28
N LYS A 78 -25.69 -11.49 23.98
CA LYS A 78 -25.72 -11.37 25.44
C LYS A 78 -26.93 -10.56 25.95
N PRO A 79 -27.31 -9.42 25.36
CA PRO A 79 -28.54 -8.70 25.73
C PRO A 79 -29.84 -9.47 25.45
N MET A 80 -29.94 -10.22 24.34
CA MET A 80 -31.12 -11.04 24.04
C MET A 80 -31.29 -12.18 25.05
N LEU A 81 -30.21 -12.90 25.39
CA LEU A 81 -30.25 -13.93 26.44
C LEU A 81 -30.61 -13.35 27.81
N LYS A 82 -30.09 -12.16 28.17
CA LYS A 82 -30.48 -11.43 29.40
C LYS A 82 -31.95 -11.01 29.44
N ARG A 83 -32.63 -10.95 28.28
CA ARG A 83 -34.07 -10.68 28.15
C ARG A 83 -34.92 -11.95 28.01
N GLY A 84 -34.36 -13.13 28.27
CA GLY A 84 -35.09 -14.41 28.25
C GLY A 84 -35.34 -14.99 26.85
N VAL A 85 -34.75 -14.42 25.81
CA VAL A 85 -34.89 -14.95 24.43
C VAL A 85 -34.17 -16.29 24.32
N SER A 86 -34.76 -17.26 23.59
CA SER A 86 -34.16 -18.59 23.42
C SER A 86 -32.78 -18.52 22.73
N LYS A 87 -31.87 -19.43 23.08
CA LYS A 87 -30.52 -19.51 22.46
C LYS A 87 -30.60 -19.60 20.93
N TRP A 88 -31.50 -20.45 20.41
CA TRP A 88 -31.70 -20.64 18.98
C TRP A 88 -32.17 -19.34 18.31
N THR A 89 -33.22 -18.70 18.83
CA THR A 89 -33.73 -17.41 18.30
C THR A 89 -32.66 -16.31 18.35
N ALA A 90 -31.85 -16.26 19.42
CA ALA A 90 -30.76 -15.30 19.54
C ALA A 90 -29.58 -15.61 18.58
N GLN A 91 -29.30 -16.88 18.29
CA GLN A 91 -28.34 -17.28 17.25
C GLN A 91 -28.83 -16.89 15.85
N THR A 92 -30.09 -17.17 15.50
CA THR A 92 -30.69 -16.79 14.21
C THR A 92 -30.71 -15.27 14.03
N ALA A 93 -31.07 -14.49 15.06
CA ALA A 93 -31.04 -13.03 14.98
C ALA A 93 -29.62 -12.47 14.81
N VAL A 94 -28.63 -13.05 15.48
CA VAL A 94 -27.20 -12.69 15.32
C VAL A 94 -26.67 -13.05 13.94
N PHE A 95 -27.07 -14.20 13.39
CA PHE A 95 -26.73 -14.60 12.03
C PHE A 95 -27.31 -13.63 10.99
N LEU A 96 -28.61 -13.32 11.08
CA LEU A 96 -29.27 -12.37 10.19
C LEU A 96 -28.70 -10.94 10.31
N ALA A 97 -28.40 -10.48 11.53
CA ALA A 97 -27.74 -9.19 11.74
C ALA A 97 -26.32 -9.18 11.16
N SER A 98 -25.53 -10.25 11.33
CA SER A 98 -24.19 -10.33 10.74
C SER A 98 -24.23 -10.42 9.22
N ALA A 99 -25.20 -11.13 8.63
CA ALA A 99 -25.39 -11.18 7.18
C ALA A 99 -25.73 -9.78 6.64
N PHE A 100 -26.72 -9.11 7.25
CA PHE A 100 -27.09 -7.74 6.91
C PHE A 100 -25.90 -6.77 7.01
N PHE A 101 -25.08 -6.85 8.06
CA PHE A 101 -23.91 -5.97 8.19
C PHE A 101 -22.77 -6.31 7.22
N HIS A 102 -22.65 -7.55 6.74
CA HIS A 102 -21.72 -7.90 5.65
C HIS A 102 -22.20 -7.38 4.29
N GLU A 103 -23.50 -7.52 4.02
CA GLU A 103 -24.08 -7.22 2.70
C GLU A 103 -24.42 -5.73 2.49
N SER A 104 -24.47 -4.93 3.56
CA SER A 104 -24.80 -3.48 3.51
C SER A 104 -23.64 -2.53 3.81
N ARG A 105 -22.40 -3.02 3.99
CA ARG A 105 -21.26 -2.20 4.44
C ARG A 105 -19.93 -2.51 3.74
N THR A 106 -19.95 -2.73 2.43
CA THR A 106 -18.71 -2.82 1.64
C THR A 106 -17.99 -1.46 1.63
N PRO A 107 -16.77 -1.33 2.16
CA PRO A 107 -16.18 -0.02 2.49
C PRO A 107 -14.84 0.22 1.75
N ALA A 108 -14.67 1.39 1.13
CA ALA A 108 -14.11 1.35 -0.23
C ALA A 108 -13.43 2.67 -0.66
N LEU A 109 -12.49 2.85 -1.58
CA LEU A 109 -11.72 4.13 -1.70
C LEU A 109 -12.22 5.26 -2.69
N VAL A 110 -12.90 6.37 -2.26
CA VAL A 110 -13.08 7.60 -3.13
C VAL A 110 -11.72 8.29 -3.33
N PHE A 111 -11.41 8.73 -4.56
CA PHE A 111 -10.27 9.60 -4.89
C PHE A 111 -10.64 10.81 -5.78
N GLU A 112 -9.68 11.72 -6.01
CA GLU A 112 -9.76 12.70 -7.11
C GLU A 112 -9.69 11.98 -8.48
N HIS A 113 -10.37 12.53 -9.50
CA HIS A 113 -10.32 11.97 -10.85
C HIS A 113 -9.00 12.34 -11.55
N VAL A 114 -8.29 11.33 -12.05
CA VAL A 114 -7.01 11.48 -12.77
C VAL A 114 -7.15 10.83 -14.15
N ASN A 115 -6.89 11.58 -15.22
CA ASN A 115 -6.77 10.99 -16.55
C ASN A 115 -5.53 10.10 -16.58
N ASN A 116 -5.63 8.90 -17.16
CA ASN A 116 -4.47 8.01 -17.31
C ASN A 116 -4.29 7.57 -18.76
N THR A 117 -3.10 7.80 -19.31
CA THR A 117 -2.64 7.09 -20.51
C THR A 117 -2.05 5.75 -20.07
N ASP A 118 -2.52 4.63 -20.63
CA ASP A 118 -2.01 3.31 -20.28
C ASP A 118 -0.48 3.23 -20.41
N PHE A 119 0.19 2.76 -19.36
CA PHE A 119 1.65 2.81 -19.28
C PHE A 119 2.33 2.02 -20.41
N LYS A 120 1.73 0.92 -20.89
CA LYS A 120 2.34 0.09 -21.95
C LYS A 120 2.30 0.77 -23.30
N GLN A 121 1.29 1.62 -23.53
CA GLN A 121 1.25 2.51 -24.69
C GLN A 121 2.19 3.71 -24.48
N LEU A 122 2.15 4.33 -23.30
CA LEU A 122 2.88 5.56 -23.02
C LEU A 122 4.40 5.35 -22.98
N TYR A 123 4.91 4.31 -22.32
CA TYR A 123 6.36 4.17 -22.13
C TYR A 123 7.10 4.17 -23.46
N GLN A 124 6.54 3.52 -24.50
CA GLN A 124 7.12 3.41 -25.83
C GLN A 124 7.30 4.76 -26.55
N THR A 125 6.48 5.76 -26.21
CA THR A 125 6.54 7.11 -26.82
C THR A 125 7.37 8.12 -26.00
N LEU A 126 7.67 7.83 -24.73
CA LEU A 126 8.46 8.74 -23.88
C LEU A 126 9.86 9.01 -24.45
N SER A 127 10.26 10.28 -24.38
CA SER A 127 11.65 10.73 -24.58
C SER A 127 12.49 10.58 -23.30
N ASP A 128 13.81 10.73 -23.42
CA ASP A 128 14.72 10.80 -22.25
C ASP A 128 14.32 11.93 -21.27
N PHE A 129 13.91 13.09 -21.79
CA PHE A 129 13.43 14.19 -20.94
C PHE A 129 12.14 13.82 -20.20
N ASP A 130 11.23 13.09 -20.83
CA ASP A 130 9.99 12.64 -20.18
C ASP A 130 10.25 11.55 -19.14
N ILE A 131 11.17 10.62 -19.40
CA ILE A 131 11.60 9.63 -18.41
C ILE A 131 12.21 10.35 -17.20
N ARG A 132 13.14 11.29 -17.40
CA ARG A 132 13.69 12.13 -16.32
C ARG A 132 12.59 12.88 -15.57
N PHE A 133 11.64 13.48 -16.28
CA PHE A 133 10.54 14.24 -15.68
C PHE A 133 9.65 13.34 -14.81
N TYR A 134 9.07 12.27 -15.35
CA TYR A 134 8.14 11.42 -14.61
C TYR A 134 8.84 10.65 -13.48
N MET A 135 10.09 10.22 -13.65
CA MET A 135 10.90 9.65 -12.57
C MET A 135 11.09 10.66 -11.41
N TYR A 136 11.33 11.93 -11.73
CA TYR A 136 11.46 12.99 -10.72
C TYR A 136 10.13 13.30 -10.01
N GLU A 137 9.00 13.26 -10.71
CA GLU A 137 7.67 13.40 -10.08
C GLU A 137 7.30 12.20 -9.19
N ILE A 138 7.70 10.96 -9.54
CA ILE A 138 7.57 9.80 -8.64
C ILE A 138 8.45 9.98 -7.40
N LEU A 139 9.70 10.44 -7.57
CA LEU A 139 10.62 10.68 -6.46
C LEU A 139 10.07 11.68 -5.43
N LYS A 140 9.36 12.74 -5.85
CA LYS A 140 8.66 13.64 -4.92
C LYS A 140 7.62 12.91 -4.07
N ALA A 141 6.86 12.00 -4.66
CA ALA A 141 5.82 11.26 -3.95
C ALA A 141 6.42 10.30 -2.93
N LEU A 142 7.56 9.67 -3.26
CA LEU A 142 8.31 8.79 -2.36
C LEU A 142 9.00 9.59 -1.24
N ASP A 143 9.75 10.65 -1.56
CA ASP A 143 10.36 11.54 -0.56
C ASP A 143 9.32 12.10 0.43
N TYR A 144 8.14 12.47 -0.06
CA TYR A 144 7.03 12.89 0.78
C TYR A 144 6.49 11.79 1.70
N CYS A 145 6.20 10.58 1.18
CA CYS A 145 5.69 9.52 2.06
C CYS A 145 6.74 8.96 3.01
N HIS A 146 8.00 8.84 2.57
CA HIS A 146 9.15 8.43 3.38
C HIS A 146 9.40 9.42 4.52
N SER A 147 9.35 10.73 4.27
CA SER A 147 9.45 11.75 5.34
C SER A 147 8.25 11.79 6.28
N MET A 148 7.08 11.32 5.83
CA MET A 148 5.90 11.07 6.68
C MET A 148 5.92 9.70 7.39
N GLY A 149 7.02 8.94 7.30
CA GLY A 149 7.19 7.65 7.96
C GLY A 149 6.47 6.47 7.29
N VAL A 150 6.11 6.59 6.01
CA VAL A 150 5.33 5.60 5.26
C VAL A 150 6.13 5.01 4.09
N MET A 151 6.18 3.69 4.01
CA MET A 151 6.69 2.92 2.85
C MET A 151 5.53 2.58 1.91
N HIS A 152 5.71 2.61 0.58
CA HIS A 152 4.65 2.29 -0.37
C HIS A 152 4.52 0.78 -0.65
N ARG A 153 5.65 0.06 -0.70
CA ARG A 153 5.79 -1.42 -0.86
C ARG A 153 5.16 -2.07 -2.10
N ASP A 154 4.58 -1.31 -3.03
CA ASP A 154 4.20 -1.80 -4.38
C ASP A 154 4.32 -0.72 -5.46
N VAL A 155 5.47 -0.02 -5.49
CA VAL A 155 5.79 0.92 -6.57
C VAL A 155 5.96 0.15 -7.87
N LYS A 156 5.02 0.33 -8.80
CA LYS A 156 4.97 -0.34 -10.10
C LYS A 156 4.30 0.56 -11.15
N PRO A 157 4.54 0.36 -12.46
CA PRO A 157 3.95 1.23 -13.49
C PRO A 157 2.41 1.29 -13.50
N HIS A 158 1.75 0.22 -13.04
CA HIS A 158 0.28 0.19 -12.95
C HIS A 158 -0.27 1.05 -11.79
N ASN A 159 0.59 1.39 -10.81
CA ASN A 159 0.26 2.24 -9.67
C ASN A 159 0.74 3.69 -9.85
N VAL A 160 1.21 4.04 -11.05
CA VAL A 160 1.63 5.39 -11.42
C VAL A 160 0.72 5.90 -12.52
N MET A 161 -0.24 6.73 -12.15
CA MET A 161 -1.21 7.33 -13.08
C MET A 161 -0.61 8.57 -13.73
N ILE A 162 -0.66 8.66 -15.06
CA ILE A 162 -0.04 9.75 -15.85
C ILE A 162 -1.05 10.39 -16.81
N ASP A 163 -1.33 11.66 -16.57
CA ASP A 163 -1.96 12.58 -17.53
C ASP A 163 -0.84 13.24 -18.33
N HIS A 164 -0.49 12.64 -19.47
CA HIS A 164 0.67 13.06 -20.26
C HIS A 164 0.46 14.43 -20.95
N GLU A 165 -0.79 14.74 -21.34
CA GLU A 165 -1.16 16.03 -21.94
C GLU A 165 -0.89 17.19 -20.97
N HIS A 166 -1.29 17.03 -19.70
CA HIS A 166 -1.10 18.05 -18.66
C HIS A 166 0.19 17.87 -17.86
N ARG A 167 1.04 16.88 -18.21
CA ARG A 167 2.25 16.47 -17.49
C ARG A 167 2.05 16.24 -15.99
N LYS A 168 0.90 15.67 -15.58
CA LYS A 168 0.59 15.36 -14.18
C LYS A 168 0.81 13.88 -13.87
N LEU A 169 1.25 13.60 -12.66
CA LEU A 169 1.49 12.26 -12.15
C LEU A 169 0.83 12.07 -10.77
N ARG A 170 0.41 10.83 -10.47
CA ARG A 170 0.01 10.37 -9.13
C ARG A 170 0.52 8.96 -8.86
N LEU A 171 1.01 8.74 -7.64
CA LEU A 171 1.24 7.42 -7.06
C LEU A 171 -0.04 6.98 -6.32
N ILE A 172 -0.56 5.81 -6.67
CA ILE A 172 -1.86 5.29 -6.21
C ILE A 172 -1.74 3.86 -5.64
N ASP A 173 -2.85 3.30 -5.15
CA ASP A 173 -2.90 1.96 -4.53
C ASP A 173 -1.92 1.85 -3.34
N TRP A 174 -2.18 2.72 -2.37
CA TRP A 174 -1.56 2.71 -1.04
C TRP A 174 -2.01 1.53 -0.17
N GLY A 175 -2.78 0.58 -0.71
CA GLY A 175 -3.28 -0.57 0.06
C GLY A 175 -2.15 -1.49 0.55
N LEU A 176 -1.02 -1.52 -0.15
CA LEU A 176 0.20 -2.22 0.29
C LEU A 176 1.13 -1.38 1.17
N ALA A 177 0.84 -0.11 1.46
CA ALA A 177 1.71 0.76 2.24
C ALA A 177 1.85 0.31 3.72
N GLU A 178 2.76 0.92 4.47
CA GLU A 178 2.98 0.67 5.90
C GLU A 178 3.69 1.82 6.61
N PHE A 179 3.49 1.94 7.92
CA PHE A 179 4.35 2.79 8.75
C PHE A 179 5.69 2.10 9.07
N TYR A 180 6.79 2.85 8.90
CA TYR A 180 8.13 2.40 9.26
C TYR A 180 8.44 2.63 10.74
N HIS A 181 8.93 1.58 11.40
CA HIS A 181 9.33 1.57 12.80
C HIS A 181 10.69 0.86 12.92
N PRO A 182 11.74 1.51 13.48
CA PRO A 182 13.07 0.92 13.57
C PRO A 182 13.08 -0.42 14.32
N GLY A 183 13.64 -1.46 13.69
CA GLY A 183 13.72 -2.81 14.25
C GLY A 183 12.42 -3.63 14.17
N GLN A 184 11.39 -3.16 13.45
CA GLN A 184 10.21 -3.95 13.15
C GLN A 184 10.47 -4.91 11.99
N GLU A 185 9.97 -6.14 12.12
CA GLU A 185 9.92 -7.14 11.04
C GLU A 185 8.62 -6.98 10.22
N TYR A 186 8.75 -7.02 8.90
CA TYR A 186 7.66 -6.80 7.95
C TYR A 186 7.45 -8.00 7.03
N ASN A 187 6.19 -8.27 6.70
CA ASN A 187 5.79 -9.33 5.78
C ASN A 187 6.44 -9.13 4.39
N VAL A 188 7.21 -10.10 3.90
CA VAL A 188 7.88 -10.05 2.59
C VAL A 188 6.96 -10.36 1.39
N ARG A 189 5.70 -10.76 1.64
CA ARG A 189 4.71 -11.11 0.62
C ARG A 189 4.01 -9.88 0.01
N VAL A 190 4.67 -8.73 0.06
CA VAL A 190 4.32 -7.45 -0.58
C VAL A 190 5.03 -7.30 -1.94
N ALA A 191 4.74 -6.25 -2.71
CA ALA A 191 5.25 -5.97 -4.05
C ALA A 191 4.96 -7.02 -5.15
N SER A 192 4.61 -6.50 -6.32
CA SER A 192 4.44 -7.26 -7.57
C SER A 192 5.79 -7.86 -8.03
N ARG A 193 5.81 -9.15 -8.39
CA ARG A 193 7.05 -9.97 -8.56
C ARG A 193 8.24 -9.25 -9.20
N TYR A 194 8.02 -8.61 -10.35
CA TYR A 194 9.10 -7.99 -11.14
C TYR A 194 9.78 -6.78 -10.48
N PHE A 195 9.14 -6.22 -9.45
CA PHE A 195 9.57 -5.04 -8.70
C PHE A 195 10.04 -5.39 -7.27
N LYS A 196 9.91 -6.64 -6.82
CA LYS A 196 10.40 -7.10 -5.51
C LYS A 196 11.90 -6.81 -5.33
N GLY A 197 12.26 -6.17 -4.23
CA GLY A 197 13.64 -6.06 -3.74
C GLY A 197 14.23 -7.43 -3.38
N PRO A 198 15.55 -7.65 -3.50
CA PRO A 198 16.21 -8.88 -3.08
C PRO A 198 15.87 -9.31 -1.65
N GLU A 199 15.71 -8.36 -0.73
CA GLU A 199 15.22 -8.56 0.64
C GLU A 199 13.91 -9.37 0.70
N LEU A 200 12.96 -9.10 -0.21
CA LEU A 200 11.69 -9.82 -0.28
C LEU A 200 11.78 -11.21 -0.95
N LEU A 201 12.95 -11.53 -1.54
CA LEU A 201 13.24 -12.77 -2.25
C LEU A 201 14.13 -13.71 -1.42
N VAL A 202 14.84 -13.18 -0.43
CA VAL A 202 15.65 -13.93 0.56
C VAL A 202 15.04 -13.93 1.98
N ASP A 203 13.77 -13.52 2.10
CA ASP A 203 13.00 -13.43 3.36
C ASP A 203 13.64 -12.56 4.46
N TYR A 204 14.32 -11.46 4.09
CA TYR A 204 14.83 -10.49 5.05
C TYR A 204 13.73 -9.49 5.44
N GLN A 205 13.27 -9.57 6.68
CA GLN A 205 12.03 -8.93 7.13
C GLN A 205 12.21 -7.51 7.70
N MET A 206 13.41 -7.14 8.17
CA MET A 206 13.71 -5.80 8.70
C MET A 206 14.06 -4.79 7.58
N TYR A 207 13.23 -4.73 6.53
CA TYR A 207 13.41 -3.80 5.41
C TYR A 207 12.81 -2.41 5.67
N ASP A 208 13.19 -1.42 4.86
CA ASP A 208 12.79 -0.02 4.99
C ASP A 208 12.36 0.61 3.64
N TYR A 209 12.21 1.94 3.63
CA TYR A 209 11.87 2.78 2.48
C TYR A 209 12.67 2.49 1.19
N SER A 210 13.90 2.00 1.32
CA SER A 210 14.79 1.63 0.20
C SER A 210 14.26 0.48 -0.67
N LEU A 211 13.23 -0.25 -0.22
CA LEU A 211 12.45 -1.18 -1.05
C LEU A 211 11.73 -0.47 -2.22
N ASP A 212 11.16 0.71 -1.96
CA ASP A 212 10.51 1.52 -3.00
C ASP A 212 11.54 2.02 -4.02
N MET A 213 12.77 2.31 -3.56
CA MET A 213 13.88 2.79 -4.39
C MET A 213 14.42 1.70 -5.34
N TRP A 214 14.45 0.44 -4.90
CA TRP A 214 14.70 -0.70 -5.78
C TRP A 214 13.61 -0.84 -6.85
N SER A 215 12.35 -0.77 -6.42
CA SER A 215 11.17 -0.90 -7.28
C SER A 215 11.16 0.18 -8.37
N LEU A 216 11.52 1.42 -8.00
CA LEU A 216 11.76 2.55 -8.88
C LEU A 216 12.93 2.30 -9.86
N GLY A 217 14.03 1.68 -9.41
CA GLY A 217 15.13 1.25 -10.26
C GLY A 217 14.70 0.24 -11.33
N CYS A 218 13.83 -0.72 -10.96
CA CYS A 218 13.24 -1.67 -11.90
C CYS A 218 12.33 -0.99 -12.95
N MET A 219 11.62 0.07 -12.58
CA MET A 219 10.88 0.91 -13.53
C MET A 219 11.82 1.67 -14.49
N LEU A 220 12.85 2.33 -13.95
CA LEU A 220 13.84 3.07 -14.75
C LEU A 220 14.53 2.16 -15.78
N ALA A 221 15.03 1.00 -15.35
CA ALA A 221 15.67 0.02 -16.23
C ALA A 221 14.71 -0.46 -17.35
N SER A 222 13.44 -0.69 -17.02
CA SER A 222 12.45 -1.12 -18.01
C SER A 222 12.19 -0.04 -19.07
N MET A 223 12.18 1.24 -18.67
CA MET A 223 12.00 2.38 -19.58
C MET A 223 13.24 2.63 -20.44
N ILE A 224 14.42 2.88 -19.84
CA ILE A 224 15.62 3.30 -20.60
C ILE A 224 16.16 2.18 -21.51
N PHE A 225 15.96 0.91 -21.15
CA PHE A 225 16.36 -0.22 -21.99
C PHE A 225 15.24 -0.76 -22.89
N ARG A 226 14.06 -0.12 -22.95
CA ARG A 226 12.88 -0.56 -23.72
C ARG A 226 12.42 -2.01 -23.39
N LYS A 227 12.67 -2.49 -22.18
CA LYS A 227 12.55 -3.91 -21.79
C LYS A 227 11.62 -4.10 -20.59
N GLU A 228 10.33 -4.29 -20.83
CA GLU A 228 9.33 -4.55 -19.79
C GLU A 228 9.02 -6.05 -19.63
N PRO A 229 9.09 -6.63 -18.41
CA PRO A 229 9.82 -6.16 -17.23
C PRO A 229 11.33 -6.39 -17.38
N PHE A 230 12.15 -5.54 -16.75
CA PHE A 230 13.61 -5.68 -16.84
C PHE A 230 14.13 -6.98 -16.20
N PHE A 231 13.62 -7.35 -15.02
CA PHE A 231 13.86 -8.64 -14.38
C PHE A 231 12.62 -9.53 -14.49
N HIS A 232 12.64 -10.50 -15.41
CA HIS A 232 11.49 -11.32 -15.77
C HIS A 232 11.63 -12.75 -15.22
N GLY A 233 11.33 -12.95 -13.93
CA GLY A 233 11.31 -14.26 -13.28
C GLY A 233 9.99 -15.02 -13.45
N HIS A 234 10.06 -16.32 -13.70
CA HIS A 234 8.89 -17.21 -13.81
C HIS A 234 8.14 -17.39 -12.49
N ASP A 235 8.85 -17.29 -11.36
CA ASP A 235 8.38 -17.25 -9.98
C ASP A 235 9.34 -16.39 -9.12
N ASN A 236 9.19 -16.37 -7.79
CA ASN A 236 10.05 -15.57 -6.91
C ASN A 236 11.50 -16.10 -6.82
N TYR A 237 11.73 -17.39 -7.00
CA TYR A 237 13.06 -17.98 -6.94
C TYR A 237 13.84 -17.65 -8.21
N ASP A 238 13.21 -17.85 -9.38
CA ASP A 238 13.78 -17.43 -10.65
C ASP A 238 13.92 -15.89 -10.75
N GLN A 239 13.08 -15.10 -10.05
CA GLN A 239 13.26 -13.64 -9.97
C GLN A 239 14.63 -13.26 -9.40
N LEU A 240 15.06 -13.87 -8.29
CA LEU A 240 16.39 -13.61 -7.73
C LEU A 240 17.50 -14.09 -8.68
N VAL A 241 17.30 -15.22 -9.35
CA VAL A 241 18.22 -15.72 -10.40
C VAL A 241 18.34 -14.73 -11.57
N ARG A 242 17.26 -14.04 -11.99
CA ARG A 242 17.35 -12.98 -13.02
C ARG A 242 18.11 -11.75 -12.54
N ILE A 243 18.02 -11.42 -11.26
CA ILE A 243 18.80 -10.33 -10.65
C ILE A 243 20.29 -10.72 -10.60
N ALA A 244 20.62 -11.92 -10.09
CA ALA A 244 21.99 -12.46 -10.03
C ALA A 244 22.67 -12.57 -11.40
N LYS A 245 21.91 -12.84 -12.48
CA LYS A 245 22.41 -12.83 -13.86
C LYS A 245 22.85 -11.45 -14.37
N VAL A 246 22.49 -10.37 -13.67
CA VAL A 246 22.85 -8.98 -13.99
C VAL A 246 23.78 -8.36 -12.94
N LEU A 247 23.38 -8.34 -11.67
CA LEU A 247 24.19 -7.72 -10.60
C LEU A 247 25.36 -8.60 -10.16
N GLY A 248 25.33 -9.89 -10.47
CA GLY A 248 26.34 -10.86 -10.07
C GLY A 248 25.93 -11.65 -8.81
N THR A 249 26.62 -12.75 -8.55
CA THR A 249 26.41 -13.59 -7.35
C THR A 249 27.35 -13.22 -6.20
N GLU A 250 28.47 -12.55 -6.47
CA GLU A 250 29.45 -12.16 -5.44
C GLU A 250 28.85 -11.05 -4.55
N ASP A 251 28.39 -9.94 -5.15
CA ASP A 251 27.61 -8.88 -4.49
C ASP A 251 26.34 -9.39 -3.73
N LEU A 252 25.82 -10.58 -4.09
CA LEU A 252 24.66 -11.21 -3.45
C LEU A 252 25.06 -12.01 -2.21
N TYR A 253 26.13 -12.80 -2.27
CA TYR A 253 26.62 -13.53 -1.10
C TYR A 253 27.22 -12.58 -0.06
N ASP A 254 27.94 -11.52 -0.49
CA ASP A 254 28.39 -10.46 0.42
C ASP A 254 27.23 -9.79 1.18
N TYR A 255 26.07 -9.62 0.52
CA TYR A 255 24.84 -9.12 1.15
C TYR A 255 24.23 -10.12 2.14
N ILE A 256 24.14 -11.40 1.75
CA ILE A 256 23.62 -12.49 2.61
C ILE A 256 24.47 -12.62 3.89
N ASP A 257 25.79 -12.59 3.75
CA ASP A 257 26.74 -12.68 4.85
C ASP A 257 26.70 -11.43 5.75
N LYS A 258 26.64 -10.21 5.18
CA LYS A 258 26.55 -8.95 5.95
C LYS A 258 25.38 -8.95 6.93
N TYR A 259 24.22 -9.49 6.53
CA TYR A 259 23.00 -9.50 7.32
C TYR A 259 22.69 -10.85 7.98
N ASN A 260 23.58 -11.85 7.85
CA ASN A 260 23.43 -13.22 8.36
C ASN A 260 22.06 -13.83 7.96
N ILE A 261 21.75 -13.81 6.67
CA ILE A 261 20.46 -14.26 6.12
C ILE A 261 20.48 -15.79 5.88
N GLU A 262 19.52 -16.52 6.45
CA GLU A 262 19.33 -17.94 6.15
C GLU A 262 18.67 -18.12 4.78
N LEU A 263 19.49 -18.35 3.74
CA LEU A 263 19.01 -18.51 2.37
C LEU A 263 18.28 -19.85 2.17
N ASP A 264 17.06 -19.81 1.63
CA ASP A 264 16.27 -21.01 1.31
C ASP A 264 17.09 -22.03 0.48
N PRO A 265 17.22 -23.30 0.93
CA PRO A 265 18.06 -24.30 0.25
C PRO A 265 17.77 -24.53 -1.24
N ARG A 266 16.57 -24.16 -1.74
CA ARG A 266 16.25 -24.19 -3.18
C ARG A 266 17.15 -23.29 -4.02
N PHE A 267 17.73 -22.24 -3.44
CA PHE A 267 18.62 -21.32 -4.16
C PHE A 267 19.97 -21.95 -4.54
N ASN A 268 20.43 -22.96 -3.81
CA ASN A 268 21.72 -23.62 -4.01
C ASN A 268 21.89 -24.16 -5.44
N ASP A 269 20.85 -24.78 -6.00
CA ASP A 269 20.89 -25.42 -7.31
C ASP A 269 20.62 -24.45 -8.49
N ILE A 270 20.12 -23.23 -8.23
CA ILE A 270 19.57 -22.34 -9.28
C ILE A 270 20.29 -20.99 -9.43
N LEU A 271 20.96 -20.47 -8.38
CA LEU A 271 21.71 -19.20 -8.47
C LEU A 271 22.97 -19.33 -9.33
N GLY A 272 23.67 -20.47 -9.24
CA GLY A 272 24.94 -20.70 -9.91
C GLY A 272 26.03 -19.69 -9.50
N ARG A 273 26.91 -19.33 -10.45
CA ARG A 273 27.87 -18.23 -10.28
C ARG A 273 27.84 -17.30 -11.49
N HIS A 274 27.69 -16.00 -11.24
CA HIS A 274 27.58 -14.98 -12.27
C HIS A 274 28.38 -13.73 -11.91
N SER A 275 29.16 -13.20 -12.85
CA SER A 275 29.82 -11.90 -12.70
C SER A 275 28.82 -10.73 -12.80
N ARG A 276 29.10 -9.60 -12.15
CA ARG A 276 28.36 -8.35 -12.39
C ARG A 276 28.44 -7.95 -13.87
N LYS A 277 27.34 -7.47 -14.43
CA LYS A 277 27.23 -7.07 -15.84
C LYS A 277 27.27 -5.55 -15.95
N ARG A 278 28.16 -5.06 -16.81
CA ARG A 278 28.16 -3.68 -17.31
C ARG A 278 26.82 -3.34 -17.95
N TRP A 279 26.22 -2.21 -17.56
CA TRP A 279 24.89 -1.78 -18.03
C TRP A 279 24.84 -1.53 -19.54
N GLU A 280 25.98 -1.19 -20.14
CA GLU A 280 26.12 -1.00 -21.59
C GLU A 280 25.79 -2.28 -22.39
N ARG A 281 25.80 -3.46 -21.75
CA ARG A 281 25.33 -4.73 -22.34
C ARG A 281 23.86 -4.71 -22.76
N PHE A 282 23.04 -3.83 -22.18
CA PHE A 282 21.62 -3.71 -22.49
C PHE A 282 21.30 -2.59 -23.50
N VAL A 283 22.33 -1.92 -24.04
CA VAL A 283 22.17 -0.83 -25.00
C VAL A 283 22.15 -1.37 -26.43
N HIS A 284 21.17 -0.93 -27.22
CA HIS A 284 21.04 -1.22 -28.65
C HIS A 284 20.46 -0.02 -29.41
N SER A 285 20.44 -0.09 -30.74
CA SER A 285 20.02 0.99 -31.64
C SER A 285 18.65 1.62 -31.31
N GLU A 286 17.73 0.81 -30.77
CA GLU A 286 16.35 1.22 -30.45
C GLU A 286 16.23 1.93 -29.08
N ASN A 287 17.22 1.80 -28.19
CA ASN A 287 17.16 2.35 -26.83
C ASN A 287 18.31 3.32 -26.48
N GLN A 288 19.39 3.36 -27.28
CA GLN A 288 20.55 4.25 -27.07
C GLN A 288 20.20 5.74 -26.92
N HIS A 289 19.05 6.19 -27.47
CA HIS A 289 18.59 7.57 -27.36
C HIS A 289 17.98 7.92 -25.98
N LEU A 290 17.86 6.94 -25.08
CA LEU A 290 17.38 7.08 -23.69
C LEU A 290 18.49 6.83 -22.66
N VAL A 291 19.66 6.36 -23.11
CA VAL A 291 20.73 5.91 -22.24
C VAL A 291 21.87 6.93 -22.28
N SER A 292 22.05 7.61 -21.15
CA SER A 292 23.19 8.50 -20.88
C SER A 292 24.04 7.94 -19.75
N THR A 293 25.28 8.40 -19.64
CA THR A 293 26.18 8.08 -18.52
C THR A 293 25.52 8.29 -17.16
N GLU A 294 24.79 9.39 -17.02
CA GLU A 294 24.05 9.80 -15.83
C GLU A 294 22.83 8.91 -15.55
N ALA A 295 22.19 8.35 -16.59
CA ALA A 295 21.11 7.38 -16.43
C ALA A 295 21.63 6.03 -15.91
N LEU A 296 22.78 5.57 -16.40
CA LEU A 296 23.41 4.33 -15.97
C LEU A 296 23.99 4.44 -14.55
N ASP A 297 24.66 5.56 -14.26
CA ASP A 297 25.18 5.89 -12.92
C ASP A 297 24.05 6.06 -11.88
N PHE A 298 22.92 6.66 -12.28
CA PHE A 298 21.73 6.72 -11.42
C PHE A 298 21.13 5.33 -11.17
N LEU A 299 20.95 4.53 -12.23
CA LEU A 299 20.37 3.20 -12.12
C LEU A 299 21.23 2.25 -11.26
N ASP A 300 22.56 2.31 -11.40
CA ASP A 300 23.48 1.48 -10.62
C ASP A 300 23.34 1.75 -9.11
N LYS A 301 23.09 3.00 -8.71
CA LYS A 301 22.88 3.42 -7.32
C LYS A 301 21.48 3.15 -6.78
N LEU A 302 20.53 2.71 -7.62
CA LEU A 302 19.23 2.18 -7.19
C LEU A 302 19.24 0.65 -7.09
N LEU A 303 19.83 -0.02 -8.10
CA LEU A 303 19.85 -1.49 -8.18
C LEU A 303 21.06 -2.08 -7.44
N ARG A 304 20.99 -2.01 -6.10
CA ARG A 304 21.92 -2.64 -5.15
C ARG A 304 21.23 -3.71 -4.31
N TYR A 305 21.93 -4.81 -4.04
CA TYR A 305 21.47 -5.85 -3.11
C TYR A 305 21.29 -5.27 -1.72
N ASP A 306 22.37 -4.74 -1.15
CA ASP A 306 22.36 -4.05 0.13
C ASP A 306 21.47 -2.81 0.08
N HIS A 307 20.30 -2.93 0.71
CA HIS A 307 19.24 -1.94 0.73
C HIS A 307 19.70 -0.61 1.35
N GLN A 308 20.59 -0.66 2.34
CA GLN A 308 21.25 0.51 2.95
C GLN A 308 22.22 1.26 2.01
N THR A 309 22.59 0.69 0.85
CA THR A 309 23.49 1.32 -0.13
C THR A 309 22.76 1.94 -1.33
N ARG A 310 21.42 1.88 -1.34
CA ARG A 310 20.58 2.53 -2.35
C ARG A 310 20.44 4.02 -2.01
N LEU A 311 20.33 4.89 -3.02
CA LEU A 311 19.98 6.29 -2.80
C LEU A 311 18.63 6.41 -2.07
N THR A 312 18.50 7.35 -1.13
CA THR A 312 17.18 7.76 -0.66
C THR A 312 16.42 8.49 -1.77
N ALA A 313 15.11 8.67 -1.61
CA ALA A 313 14.32 9.47 -2.56
C ALA A 313 14.87 10.91 -2.69
N ARG A 314 15.40 11.48 -1.59
CA ARG A 314 16.04 12.80 -1.56
C ARG A 314 17.34 12.83 -2.37
N ASP A 315 18.29 11.94 -2.07
CA ASP A 315 19.59 11.89 -2.77
C ASP A 315 19.41 11.60 -4.26
N ALA A 316 18.40 10.78 -4.59
CA ALA A 316 18.00 10.51 -5.96
C ALA A 316 17.52 11.77 -6.70
N MET A 317 16.74 12.65 -6.06
CA MET A 317 16.31 13.93 -6.67
C MET A 317 17.47 14.90 -6.92
N GLU A 318 18.57 14.78 -6.15
CA GLU A 318 19.77 15.61 -6.28
C GLU A 318 20.77 15.03 -7.31
N HIS A 319 20.49 13.84 -7.87
CA HIS A 319 21.38 13.18 -8.82
C HIS A 319 21.52 13.96 -10.16
N PRO A 320 22.73 14.02 -10.78
CA PRO A 320 22.98 14.73 -12.04
C PRO A 320 22.04 14.39 -13.20
N TYR A 321 21.46 13.18 -13.19
CA TYR A 321 20.43 12.75 -14.16
C TYR A 321 19.23 13.72 -14.23
N PHE A 322 18.89 14.39 -13.12
CA PHE A 322 17.76 15.33 -13.03
C PHE A 322 18.15 16.80 -13.15
N TYR A 323 19.42 17.15 -13.35
CA TYR A 323 19.85 18.54 -13.57
C TYR A 323 19.10 19.25 -14.74
N PRO A 324 18.70 18.58 -15.84
CA PRO A 324 17.83 19.19 -16.85
C PRO A 324 16.43 19.59 -16.30
N ILE A 325 15.85 18.78 -15.41
CA ILE A 325 14.53 19.01 -14.79
C ILE A 325 14.58 20.08 -13.69
N ALA A 326 15.74 20.23 -13.03
CA ALA A 326 15.99 21.32 -12.08
C ALA A 326 16.20 22.69 -12.75
N LYS A 327 16.66 22.70 -14.01
CA LYS A 327 16.96 23.91 -14.80
C LYS A 327 15.85 24.34 -15.77
N ASP A 328 14.73 23.61 -15.81
CA ASP A 328 13.60 23.90 -16.70
C ASP A 328 13.01 25.30 -16.43
N PRO A 329 12.99 26.22 -17.43
CA PRO A 329 12.40 27.55 -17.30
C PRO A 329 10.92 27.54 -16.91
N ALA A 330 10.14 26.52 -17.31
CA ALA A 330 8.73 26.40 -16.92
C ALA A 330 8.56 26.09 -15.44
N ARG A 331 9.54 25.40 -14.84
CA ARG A 331 9.56 25.13 -13.39
C ARG A 331 10.09 26.32 -12.61
N LEU A 332 11.07 27.05 -13.14
CA LEU A 332 11.58 28.31 -12.56
C LEU A 332 10.49 29.40 -12.52
N SER A 333 9.69 29.56 -13.58
CA SER A 333 8.57 30.51 -13.59
C SER A 333 7.46 30.12 -12.62
N THR A 334 7.14 28.82 -12.53
CA THR A 334 6.15 28.30 -11.56
C THR A 334 6.62 28.51 -10.11
N ALA A 335 7.90 28.25 -9.81
CA ALA A 335 8.48 28.49 -8.49
C ALA A 335 8.51 29.99 -8.14
N ALA A 336 8.85 30.86 -9.09
CA ALA A 336 8.80 32.31 -8.91
C ALA A 336 7.37 32.82 -8.67
N ALA A 337 6.36 32.27 -9.38
CA ALA A 337 4.96 32.61 -9.18
C ALA A 337 4.44 32.19 -7.80
N LEU A 338 4.81 30.98 -7.34
CA LEU A 338 4.48 30.51 -5.98
C LEU A 338 5.16 31.37 -4.90
N SER A 339 6.43 31.72 -5.10
CA SER A 339 7.19 32.60 -4.21
C SER A 339 6.62 34.02 -4.15
N ALA A 340 6.10 34.54 -5.26
CA ALA A 340 5.42 35.83 -5.33
C ALA A 340 4.02 35.81 -4.69
N ALA A 341 3.33 34.66 -4.71
CA ALA A 341 2.04 34.47 -4.04
C ALA A 341 2.21 34.37 -2.51
N SER A 342 3.31 33.80 -2.03
CA SER A 342 3.63 33.72 -0.59
C SER A 342 4.17 35.05 -0.03
N THR A 343 3.32 36.07 0.03
CA THR A 343 3.60 37.25 0.87
C THR A 343 3.53 36.86 2.36
N PRO A 344 4.48 37.32 3.20
CA PRO A 344 4.45 36.98 4.63
C PRO A 344 3.29 37.70 5.33
N VAL A 345 2.35 36.94 5.88
CA VAL A 345 1.28 37.50 6.72
C VAL A 345 1.91 37.96 8.03
N SER A 346 2.11 39.28 8.15
CA SER A 346 2.64 39.91 9.38
C SER A 346 1.79 39.53 10.59
N SER A 347 2.45 39.09 11.66
CA SER A 347 1.85 38.52 12.88
C SER A 347 1.06 39.50 13.76
N SER A 348 0.78 40.71 13.25
CA SER A 348 0.05 41.78 13.94
C SER A 348 -1.47 41.79 13.71
N SER A 349 -2.01 40.96 12.81
CA SER A 349 -3.43 40.98 12.42
C SER A 349 -4.35 40.06 13.22
N MET A 350 -3.83 39.06 13.94
CA MET A 350 -4.66 38.04 14.62
C MET A 350 -5.43 38.54 15.87
N LEU A 351 -5.17 39.75 16.37
CA LEU A 351 -5.79 40.26 17.60
C LEU A 351 -7.00 41.20 17.39
N ALA A 352 -7.39 41.49 16.15
CA ALA A 352 -8.41 42.49 15.80
C ALA A 352 -9.79 41.92 15.39
N GLY A 353 -10.05 40.63 15.67
CA GLY A 353 -11.22 39.90 15.13
C GLY A 353 -12.43 39.69 16.05
N ILE A 354 -12.41 40.17 17.31
CA ILE A 354 -13.38 39.75 18.35
C ILE A 354 -14.36 40.88 18.77
N THR A 355 -14.22 42.10 18.24
CA THR A 355 -14.94 43.30 18.76
C THR A 355 -15.71 44.10 17.70
N SER A 356 -16.76 43.52 17.10
CA SER A 356 -17.73 44.30 16.29
C SER A 356 -19.08 43.61 16.00
N MET A 357 -19.84 43.17 17.02
CA MET A 357 -21.30 42.97 16.88
C MET A 357 -22.08 43.52 18.07
N ALA A 358 -22.81 44.60 17.82
CA ALA A 358 -23.72 45.29 18.73
C ALA A 358 -24.85 45.90 17.86
N ALA A 359 -26.12 45.98 18.27
CA ALA A 359 -26.74 45.52 19.51
C ALA A 359 -28.23 45.21 19.29
N SER A 360 -28.87 44.55 20.26
CA SER A 360 -30.30 44.69 20.49
C SER A 360 -30.60 44.72 22.00
N GLN A 361 -31.61 45.51 22.37
CA GLN A 361 -32.05 45.81 23.74
C GLN A 361 -33.53 46.28 23.68
N PRO A 362 -34.26 46.34 24.80
CA PRO A 362 -34.14 45.53 26.02
C PRO A 362 -35.51 45.05 26.55
N LEU A 363 -35.50 44.19 27.59
CA LEU A 363 -36.49 44.29 28.67
C LEU A 363 -35.92 43.70 29.98
N GLY A 364 -36.23 44.33 31.11
CA GLY A 364 -35.92 43.83 32.46
C GLY A 364 -36.95 42.81 32.95
N THR A 365 -36.88 42.26 34.17
CA THR A 365 -35.92 42.41 35.30
C THR A 365 -36.28 41.35 36.36
N LEU A 366 -35.33 40.84 37.17
CA LEU A 366 -35.46 40.69 38.65
C LEU A 366 -34.31 39.90 39.34
N ALA A 367 -33.73 40.55 40.36
CA ALA A 367 -33.13 40.09 41.63
C ALA A 367 -32.52 38.66 41.86
N ALA A 368 -31.23 38.69 42.25
CA ALA A 368 -30.62 38.11 43.48
C ALA A 368 -30.54 36.57 43.75
N SER A 369 -29.30 36.04 43.69
CA SER A 369 -28.44 35.53 44.81
C SER A 369 -29.02 34.73 46.02
N PRO A 370 -28.22 33.88 46.74
CA PRO A 370 -26.79 33.51 46.55
C PRO A 370 -26.47 31.98 46.66
N VAL A 371 -25.18 31.64 46.63
CA VAL A 371 -24.54 30.32 46.82
C VAL A 371 -24.57 29.83 48.28
N ILE A 372 -24.58 28.50 48.49
CA ILE A 372 -24.16 27.82 49.74
C ILE A 372 -23.15 26.71 49.40
N SER A 373 -22.19 26.44 50.30
CA SER A 373 -21.01 25.59 50.12
C SER A 373 -21.07 24.22 50.84
N SER A 374 -20.28 23.25 50.32
CA SER A 374 -19.36 22.29 51.02
C SER A 374 -19.71 21.71 52.41
N PRO A 375 -19.38 20.42 52.75
CA PRO A 375 -17.99 19.92 52.66
C PRO A 375 -17.78 18.40 52.42
N ASN A 376 -16.51 17.97 52.54
CA ASN A 376 -15.95 16.61 52.35
C ASN A 376 -16.36 15.58 53.42
N ALA A 377 -16.23 14.28 53.08
CA ALA A 377 -15.88 13.22 54.04
C ALA A 377 -15.10 12.04 53.36
N LEU A 378 -14.44 11.25 54.20
CA LEU A 378 -13.54 10.09 53.97
C LEU A 378 -14.07 9.00 53.01
N GLY A 379 -13.27 8.07 52.44
CA GLY A 379 -11.82 7.83 52.54
C GLY A 379 -11.40 6.54 53.29
N SER A 380 -11.34 5.37 52.63
CA SER A 380 -10.57 4.16 53.01
C SER A 380 -10.62 3.05 51.92
N PRO A 381 -9.63 2.14 51.82
CA PRO A 381 -9.51 1.16 50.72
C PRO A 381 -9.87 -0.30 51.10
N VAL A 382 -9.92 -1.19 50.10
CA VAL A 382 -10.02 -2.67 50.22
C VAL A 382 -8.98 -3.33 49.27
N PRO A 383 -8.29 -4.41 49.65
CA PRO A 383 -7.00 -4.78 49.06
C PRO A 383 -7.05 -5.83 47.93
N ALA A 384 -5.89 -6.06 47.29
CA ALA A 384 -5.65 -7.12 46.33
C ALA A 384 -5.56 -8.53 46.97
N ALA A 385 -5.83 -9.56 46.17
CA ALA A 385 -5.57 -10.96 46.47
C ALA A 385 -4.71 -11.59 45.35
N ALA A 386 -3.94 -12.63 45.66
CA ALA A 386 -2.85 -13.13 44.83
C ALA A 386 -3.21 -14.32 43.92
N GLN A 387 -2.35 -14.53 42.93
CA GLN A 387 -2.14 -15.80 42.19
C GLN A 387 -1.63 -16.93 43.13
N PRO A 388 -1.63 -18.22 42.74
CA PRO A 388 -1.46 -18.78 41.38
C PRO A 388 -2.56 -18.49 40.36
#